data_AF-A0A0N5CUX6-F1
#
_entry.id   AF-A0A0N5CUX6-F1
#
_cell.length_a   1.000
_cell.length_b   1.000
_cell.length_c   1.000
_cell.angle_alpha   90.00
_cell.angle_beta   90.00
_cell.angle_gamma   90.00
#
_symmetry.space_group_name_H-M   'P 1'
#
loop_
_entity.id
_entity.type
_entity.pdbx_description
1 polymer ?
#
loop_
_entity_poly.entity_id
_entity_poly.type
_entity_poly.pdbx_seq_one_letter_code
_entity_poly.pdbx_strand_id
1 'polypeptide(L)'
;TSWISIIYVQRFREIYFAVFKGNDQFARGFWQEATQFYTKSLDICPLIYTATYLSNRAAAYIKLKDWERAISDCSQALEIGALNDKPLERRAYCYAQQEEKYEQAIEDYQSLLKLYPGKKNIYEDKINSLKRSVDERNERMKKEMMSKLKDLGNMCLRPFGLSTDNFQLTQQPGGGYSISMKK
;
A
#
# COMPACT_ATOMS: atom_id res chain seq x y z
N THR A 1 -32.42 0.58 36.20
CA THR A 1 -30.99 0.32 35.93
C THR A 1 -30.67 -1.12 35.49
N SER A 2 -31.65 -2.05 35.38
CA SER A 2 -31.38 -3.48 35.12
C SER A 2 -31.28 -3.88 33.63
N TRP A 3 -32.13 -3.39 32.74
CA TRP A 3 -32.18 -3.85 31.33
C TRP A 3 -31.02 -3.37 30.45
N ILE A 4 -30.58 -2.13 30.61
CA ILE A 4 -29.44 -1.57 29.86
C ILE A 4 -28.17 -2.39 30.19
N SER A 5 -27.92 -2.68 31.47
CA SER A 5 -26.79 -3.49 31.90
C SER A 5 -26.81 -4.91 31.29
N ILE A 6 -27.98 -5.56 31.25
CA ILE A 6 -28.15 -6.89 30.65
C ILE A 6 -27.84 -6.86 29.14
N ILE A 7 -28.37 -5.88 28.41
CA ILE A 7 -28.11 -5.73 26.96
C ILE A 7 -26.62 -5.47 26.69
N TYR A 8 -25.98 -4.63 27.50
CA TYR A 8 -24.54 -4.36 27.38
C TYR A 8 -23.70 -5.62 27.63
N VAL A 9 -24.01 -6.39 28.69
CA VAL A 9 -23.30 -7.64 29.00
C VAL A 9 -23.50 -8.67 27.88
N GLN A 10 -24.71 -8.78 27.34
CA GLN A 10 -25.01 -9.71 26.24
C GLN A 10 -24.24 -9.35 24.96
N ARG A 11 -24.26 -8.07 24.56
CA ARG A 11 -23.47 -7.59 23.41
C ARG A 11 -21.98 -7.80 23.60
N PHE A 12 -21.47 -7.57 24.81
CA PHE A 12 -20.06 -7.78 25.10
C PHE A 12 -19.65 -9.25 24.98
N ARG A 13 -20.51 -10.18 25.43
CA ARG A 13 -20.31 -11.62 25.24
C ARG A 13 -20.31 -12.01 23.77
N GLU A 14 -21.21 -11.45 22.98
CA GLU A 14 -21.29 -11.71 21.54
C GLU A 14 -20.03 -11.22 20.80
N ILE A 15 -19.57 -9.99 21.10
CA ILE A 15 -18.31 -9.45 20.57
C ILE A 15 -17.15 -10.35 20.96
N TYR A 16 -17.03 -10.70 22.25
CA TYR A 16 -15.93 -11.54 22.73
C TYR A 16 -15.93 -12.91 22.04
N PHE A 17 -17.09 -13.53 21.88
CA PHE A 17 -17.24 -14.79 21.15
C PHE A 17 -16.84 -14.67 19.68
N ALA A 18 -17.30 -13.63 19.00
CA ALA A 18 -16.97 -13.38 17.60
C ALA A 18 -15.47 -13.14 17.40
N VAL A 19 -14.83 -12.34 18.26
CA VAL A 19 -13.37 -12.12 18.25
C VAL A 19 -12.62 -13.41 18.54
N PHE A 20 -13.04 -14.18 19.55
CA PHE A 20 -12.42 -15.46 19.90
C PHE A 20 -12.48 -16.43 18.71
N LYS A 21 -13.64 -16.56 18.06
CA LYS A 21 -13.80 -17.38 16.86
C LYS A 21 -12.97 -16.85 15.69
N GLY A 22 -12.94 -15.55 15.46
CA GLY A 22 -12.10 -14.94 14.44
C GLY A 22 -10.62 -15.25 14.64
N ASN A 23 -10.12 -15.14 15.88
CA ASN A 23 -8.75 -15.47 16.23
C ASN A 23 -8.45 -16.97 16.09
N ASP A 24 -9.37 -17.85 16.47
CA ASP A 24 -9.23 -19.31 16.33
C ASP A 24 -9.20 -19.72 14.85
N GLN A 25 -10.10 -19.20 14.03
CA GLN A 25 -10.11 -19.44 12.58
C GLN A 25 -8.83 -18.90 11.92
N PHE A 26 -8.38 -17.71 12.34
CA PHE A 26 -7.10 -17.16 11.91
C PHE A 26 -5.96 -18.12 12.30
N ALA A 27 -5.84 -18.55 13.55
CA ALA A 27 -4.78 -19.48 13.95
C ALA A 27 -4.77 -20.79 13.13
N ARG A 28 -5.94 -21.25 12.67
CA ARG A 28 -6.10 -22.47 11.86
C ARG A 28 -5.87 -22.27 10.35
N GLY A 29 -5.68 -21.04 9.89
CA GLY A 29 -5.50 -20.73 8.47
C GLY A 29 -6.78 -20.49 7.68
N PHE A 30 -7.93 -20.49 8.35
CA PHE A 30 -9.23 -20.19 7.77
C PHE A 30 -9.45 -18.67 7.73
N TRP A 31 -8.69 -18.00 6.86
CA TRP A 31 -8.62 -16.54 6.81
C TRP A 31 -9.94 -15.91 6.37
N GLN A 32 -10.65 -16.53 5.42
CA GLN A 32 -11.94 -16.04 4.94
C GLN A 32 -12.98 -16.07 6.06
N GLU A 33 -13.07 -17.17 6.79
CA GLU A 33 -13.94 -17.34 7.94
C GLU A 33 -13.57 -16.36 9.06
N ALA A 34 -12.26 -16.16 9.30
CA ALA A 34 -11.79 -15.15 10.25
C ALA A 34 -12.29 -13.75 9.88
N THR A 35 -12.26 -13.35 8.60
CA THR A 35 -12.78 -12.03 8.18
C THR A 35 -14.27 -11.87 8.46
N GLN A 36 -15.06 -12.94 8.33
CA GLN A 36 -16.50 -12.91 8.61
C GLN A 36 -16.74 -12.70 10.11
N PHE A 37 -16.01 -13.41 10.96
CA PHE A 37 -16.12 -13.25 12.41
C PHE A 37 -15.67 -11.86 12.88
N TYR A 38 -14.56 -11.32 12.35
CA TYR A 38 -14.15 -9.95 12.67
C TYR A 38 -15.15 -8.91 12.17
N THR A 39 -15.79 -9.13 11.02
CA THR A 39 -16.85 -8.24 10.53
C THR A 39 -18.04 -8.23 11.48
N LYS A 40 -18.49 -9.40 11.94
CA LYS A 40 -19.53 -9.49 12.97
C LYS A 40 -19.14 -8.76 14.26
N SER A 41 -17.88 -8.84 14.67
CA SER A 41 -17.38 -8.07 15.81
C SER A 41 -17.48 -6.58 15.56
N LEU A 42 -17.12 -6.12 14.37
CA LEU A 42 -17.16 -4.70 13.99
C LEU A 42 -18.59 -4.14 13.97
N ASP A 43 -19.56 -4.93 13.51
CA ASP A 43 -20.98 -4.53 13.44
C ASP A 43 -21.59 -4.23 14.83
N ILE A 44 -21.02 -4.82 15.90
CA ILE A 44 -21.58 -4.76 17.26
C ILE A 44 -20.66 -3.96 18.21
N CYS A 45 -19.40 -3.74 17.85
CA CYS A 45 -18.40 -3.21 18.78
C CYS A 45 -18.59 -1.72 19.11
N PRO A 46 -18.35 -1.32 20.38
CA PRO A 46 -18.11 0.08 20.72
C PRO A 46 -16.85 0.63 20.03
N LEU A 47 -16.86 1.93 19.72
CA LEU A 47 -15.79 2.63 18.99
C LEU A 47 -14.38 2.38 19.54
N ILE A 48 -14.24 2.26 20.87
CA ILE A 48 -12.95 2.04 21.55
C ILE A 48 -12.25 0.73 21.14
N TYR A 49 -12.99 -0.27 20.69
CA TYR A 49 -12.43 -1.56 20.25
C TYR A 49 -12.31 -1.68 18.72
N THR A 50 -12.98 -0.79 17.98
CA THR A 50 -13.08 -0.84 16.51
C THR A 50 -11.71 -0.87 15.85
N ALA A 51 -10.77 -0.02 16.27
CA ALA A 51 -9.41 0.02 15.70
C ALA A 51 -8.66 -1.32 15.86
N THR A 52 -8.86 -2.03 16.98
CA THR A 52 -8.23 -3.34 17.21
C THR A 52 -8.82 -4.40 16.27
N TYR A 53 -10.14 -4.43 16.11
CA TYR A 53 -10.81 -5.43 15.28
C TYR A 53 -10.61 -5.18 13.78
N LEU A 54 -10.58 -3.92 13.35
CA LEU A 54 -10.15 -3.53 12.00
C LEU A 54 -8.73 -4.03 11.74
N SER A 55 -7.80 -3.82 12.67
CA SER A 55 -6.43 -4.31 12.52
C SER A 55 -6.36 -5.83 12.38
N ASN A 56 -7.15 -6.58 13.17
CA ASN A 56 -7.19 -8.04 13.08
C ASN A 56 -7.81 -8.54 11.76
N ARG A 57 -8.86 -7.86 11.27
CA ARG A 57 -9.45 -8.17 9.96
C ARG A 57 -8.48 -7.86 8.83
N ALA A 58 -7.76 -6.74 8.89
CA ALA A 58 -6.70 -6.41 7.95
C ALA A 58 -5.61 -7.50 7.90
N ALA A 59 -5.24 -8.09 9.05
CA ALA A 59 -4.30 -9.20 9.09
C ALA A 59 -4.80 -10.43 8.33
N ALA A 60 -6.11 -10.72 8.41
CA ALA A 60 -6.72 -11.81 7.66
C ALA A 60 -6.78 -11.50 6.15
N TYR A 61 -7.09 -10.26 5.76
CA TYR A 61 -7.03 -9.82 4.36
C TYR A 61 -5.61 -9.89 3.79
N ILE A 62 -4.59 -9.54 4.57
CA ILE A 62 -3.18 -9.73 4.19
C ILE A 62 -2.88 -11.19 3.85
N LYS A 63 -3.38 -12.15 4.64
CA LYS A 63 -3.20 -13.58 4.36
C LYS A 63 -3.91 -14.04 3.10
N LEU A 64 -5.01 -13.39 2.76
CA LEU A 64 -5.74 -13.58 1.50
C LEU A 64 -5.14 -12.82 0.31
N LYS A 65 -4.07 -12.05 0.53
CA LYS A 65 -3.47 -11.12 -0.44
C LYS A 65 -4.46 -10.05 -0.96
N ASP A 66 -5.48 -9.74 -0.17
CA ASP A 66 -6.40 -8.66 -0.46
C ASP A 66 -5.87 -7.35 0.15
N TRP A 67 -4.96 -6.74 -0.60
CA TRP A 67 -4.22 -5.57 -0.14
C TRP A 67 -5.12 -4.35 0.06
N GLU A 68 -6.09 -4.13 -0.84
CA GLU A 68 -6.98 -2.98 -0.79
C GLU A 68 -7.89 -2.99 0.43
N ARG A 69 -8.52 -4.14 0.73
CA ARG A 69 -9.36 -4.24 1.94
C ARG A 69 -8.52 -4.14 3.21
N ALA A 70 -7.30 -4.69 3.21
CA ALA A 70 -6.39 -4.53 4.33
C ALA A 70 -5.96 -3.06 4.55
N ILE A 71 -5.65 -2.32 3.47
CA ILE A 71 -5.31 -0.89 3.52
C ILE A 71 -6.47 -0.07 4.05
N SER A 72 -7.70 -0.36 3.58
CA SER A 72 -8.91 0.32 4.04
C SER A 72 -9.11 0.14 5.54
N ASP A 73 -9.06 -1.11 6.02
CA ASP A 73 -9.20 -1.42 7.45
C ASP A 73 -8.09 -0.77 8.29
N CYS A 74 -6.83 -0.81 7.83
CA CYS A 74 -5.72 -0.18 8.55
C CYS A 74 -5.87 1.35 8.60
N SER A 75 -6.31 1.98 7.51
CA SER A 75 -6.49 3.43 7.44
C SER A 75 -7.60 3.89 8.37
N GLN A 76 -8.74 3.19 8.40
CA GLN A 76 -9.81 3.44 9.35
C GLN A 76 -9.35 3.25 10.80
N ALA A 77 -8.56 2.20 11.08
CA ALA A 77 -8.03 1.99 12.42
C ALA A 77 -7.10 3.14 12.87
N LEU A 78 -6.28 3.67 11.96
CA LEU A 78 -5.41 4.82 12.24
C LEU A 78 -6.21 6.11 12.45
N GLU A 79 -7.25 6.34 11.65
CA GLU A 79 -8.14 7.51 11.78
C GLU A 79 -8.88 7.53 13.13
N ILE A 80 -9.33 6.36 13.60
CA ILE A 80 -9.96 6.21 14.92
C ILE A 80 -8.96 6.47 16.07
N GLY A 81 -7.65 6.44 15.80
CA GLY A 81 -6.60 6.59 16.81
C GLY A 81 -6.19 5.26 17.43
N ALA A 82 -5.83 4.28 16.59
CA ALA A 82 -5.26 3.01 17.06
C ALA A 82 -4.13 3.24 18.08
N LEU A 83 -4.24 2.58 19.23
CA LEU A 83 -3.27 2.71 20.33
C LEU A 83 -1.96 1.94 20.10
N ASN A 84 -1.86 1.18 19.01
CA ASN A 84 -0.67 0.41 18.64
C ASN A 84 -0.32 0.64 17.17
N ASP A 85 0.91 0.26 16.82
CA ASP A 85 1.51 0.43 15.51
C ASP A 85 1.13 -0.63 14.48
N LYS A 86 0.43 -1.70 14.88
CA LYS A 86 0.11 -2.81 13.98
C LYS A 86 -0.66 -2.37 12.73
N PRO A 87 -1.68 -1.48 12.80
CA PRO A 87 -2.31 -0.96 11.59
C PRO A 87 -1.33 -0.25 10.66
N LEU A 88 -0.40 0.55 11.22
CA LEU A 88 0.58 1.29 10.42
C LEU A 88 1.56 0.34 9.74
N GLU A 89 2.10 -0.65 10.47
CA GLU A 89 3.00 -1.67 9.93
C GLU A 89 2.31 -2.53 8.86
N ARG A 90 1.06 -2.92 9.10
CA ARG A 90 0.24 -3.69 8.15
C ARG A 90 -0.06 -2.89 6.89
N ARG A 91 -0.38 -1.60 7.01
CA ARG A 91 -0.63 -0.72 5.85
C ARG A 91 0.63 -0.52 5.02
N ALA A 92 1.76 -0.23 5.66
CA ALA A 92 3.07 -0.13 5.01
C ALA A 92 3.41 -1.40 4.23
N TYR A 93 3.14 -2.56 4.82
CA TYR A 93 3.34 -3.85 4.18
C TYR A 93 2.44 -4.03 2.94
N CYS A 94 1.15 -3.68 3.03
CA CYS A 94 0.21 -3.80 1.91
C CYS A 94 0.55 -2.86 0.76
N TYR A 95 0.89 -1.60 1.05
CA TYR A 95 1.36 -0.65 0.04
C TYR A 95 2.64 -1.15 -0.65
N ALA A 96 3.54 -1.80 0.10
CA ALA A 96 4.75 -2.39 -0.49
C ALA A 96 4.48 -3.59 -1.41
N GLN A 97 3.24 -4.11 -1.51
CA GLN A 97 2.86 -5.15 -2.47
C GLN A 97 2.32 -4.58 -3.79
N GLN A 98 2.17 -3.26 -3.90
CA GLN A 98 1.57 -2.58 -5.05
C GLN A 98 2.54 -1.54 -5.59
N GLU A 99 2.96 -1.69 -6.84
CA GLU A 99 4.01 -0.87 -7.46
C GLU A 99 3.62 0.62 -7.55
N GLU A 100 2.33 0.91 -7.71
CA GLU A 100 1.75 2.24 -7.71
C GLU A 100 1.64 2.88 -6.31
N LYS A 101 1.92 2.12 -5.25
CA LYS A 101 1.81 2.57 -3.86
C LYS A 101 3.14 2.59 -3.08
N TYR A 102 4.27 2.39 -3.75
CA TYR A 102 5.57 2.33 -3.09
C TYR A 102 5.92 3.59 -2.29
N GLU A 103 5.54 4.77 -2.79
CA GLU A 103 5.70 6.04 -2.08
C GLU A 103 4.96 6.04 -0.73
N GLN A 104 3.68 5.65 -0.72
CA GLN A 104 2.90 5.55 0.52
C GLN A 104 3.50 4.52 1.49
N ALA A 105 4.03 3.40 0.99
CA ALA A 105 4.72 2.43 1.82
C ALA A 105 5.96 3.04 2.51
N ILE A 106 6.75 3.83 1.77
CA ILE A 106 7.92 4.53 2.30
C ILE A 106 7.52 5.50 3.41
N GLU A 107 6.45 6.28 3.21
CA GLU A 107 5.94 7.24 4.21
C GLU A 107 5.52 6.55 5.52
N ASP A 108 4.80 5.43 5.43
CA ASP A 108 4.39 4.67 6.61
C ASP A 108 5.61 4.06 7.33
N TYR A 109 6.59 3.50 6.59
CA TYR A 109 7.82 2.98 7.21
C TYR A 109 8.69 4.08 7.81
N GLN A 110 8.72 5.29 7.24
CA GLN A 110 9.40 6.44 7.84
C GLN A 110 8.72 6.88 9.14
N SER A 111 7.40 6.78 9.20
CA SER A 111 6.64 7.05 10.43
C SER A 111 6.96 6.02 11.50
N LEU A 112 7.00 4.72 11.15
CA LEU A 112 7.40 3.63 12.05
C LEU A 112 8.85 3.77 12.54
N LEU A 113 9.77 4.21 11.68
CA LEU A 113 11.16 4.48 12.02
C LEU A 113 11.32 5.52 13.13
N LYS A 114 10.51 6.58 13.09
CA LYS A 114 10.50 7.63 14.11
C LYS A 114 9.94 7.12 15.45
N LEU A 115 8.94 6.23 15.40
CA LEU A 115 8.27 5.69 16.59
C LEU A 115 9.09 4.60 17.29
N TYR A 116 9.84 3.79 16.52
CA TYR A 116 10.53 2.59 17.03
C TYR A 116 12.02 2.57 16.64
N PRO A 117 12.86 3.38 17.30
CA PRO A 117 14.30 3.42 17.00
C PRO A 117 14.99 2.06 17.19
N GLY A 118 14.45 1.18 18.04
CA GLY A 118 14.98 -0.18 18.23
C GLY A 118 14.81 -1.12 17.03
N LYS A 119 13.89 -0.81 16.10
CA LYS A 119 13.69 -1.53 14.83
C LYS A 119 14.25 -0.77 13.62
N LYS A 120 15.09 0.23 13.86
CA LYS A 120 15.58 1.17 12.85
C LYS A 120 16.09 0.48 11.58
N ASN A 121 17.03 -0.45 11.74
CA ASN A 121 17.66 -1.14 10.60
C ASN A 121 16.62 -1.86 9.72
N ILE A 122 15.61 -2.48 10.32
CA ILE A 122 14.56 -3.22 9.58
C ILE A 122 13.76 -2.27 8.68
N TYR A 123 13.37 -1.11 9.20
CA TYR A 123 12.58 -0.14 8.43
C TYR A 123 13.44 0.62 7.41
N GLU A 124 14.70 0.92 7.73
CA GLU A 124 15.64 1.51 6.75
C GLU A 124 15.88 0.59 5.56
N ASP A 125 16.07 -0.71 5.80
CA ASP A 125 16.24 -1.70 4.73
C ASP A 125 15.00 -1.78 3.82
N LYS A 126 13.81 -1.77 4.41
CA LYS A 126 12.53 -1.74 3.67
C LYS A 126 12.41 -0.47 2.83
N ILE A 127 12.70 0.71 3.40
CA ILE A 127 12.66 1.99 2.70
C ILE A 127 13.65 2.00 1.54
N ASN A 128 14.89 1.56 1.76
CA ASN A 128 15.93 1.55 0.74
C ASN A 128 15.61 0.55 -0.39
N SER A 129 15.00 -0.59 -0.06
CA SER A 129 14.50 -1.53 -1.06
C SER A 129 13.40 -0.90 -1.92
N LEU A 130 12.41 -0.25 -1.29
CA LEU A 130 11.30 0.39 -2.01
C LEU A 130 11.77 1.56 -2.89
N LYS A 131 12.73 2.36 -2.41
CA LYS A 131 13.33 3.44 -3.22
C LYS A 131 13.97 2.91 -4.51
N ARG A 132 14.71 1.80 -4.43
CA ARG A 132 15.26 1.14 -5.62
C ARG A 132 14.15 0.68 -6.57
N SER A 133 13.09 0.08 -6.05
CA SER A 133 11.93 -0.33 -6.86
C SER A 133 11.22 0.86 -7.52
N VAL A 134 11.13 2.01 -6.85
CA VAL A 134 10.61 3.26 -7.44
C VAL A 134 11.50 3.74 -8.58
N ASP A 135 12.82 3.75 -8.40
CA ASP A 135 13.76 4.16 -9.45
C ASP A 135 13.68 3.22 -10.67
N GLU A 136 13.60 1.91 -10.44
CA GLU A 136 13.42 0.90 -11.49
C GLU A 136 12.10 1.10 -12.26
N ARG A 137 10.99 1.31 -11.54
CA ARG A 137 9.68 1.65 -12.11
C ARG A 137 9.76 2.91 -12.98
N ASN A 138 10.40 3.96 -12.48
CA ASN A 138 10.51 5.24 -13.17
C ASN A 138 11.36 5.14 -14.45
N GLU A 139 12.49 4.43 -14.39
CA GLU A 139 13.33 4.22 -15.57
C GLU A 139 12.64 3.32 -16.61
N ARG A 140 11.85 2.33 -16.18
CA ARG A 140 11.01 1.52 -17.08
C ARG A 140 9.96 2.38 -17.78
N MET A 141 9.18 3.16 -17.04
CA MET A 141 8.16 4.06 -17.60
C MET A 141 8.77 5.08 -18.57
N LYS A 142 9.95 5.63 -18.23
CA LYS A 142 10.69 6.55 -19.09
C LYS A 142 11.09 5.91 -20.42
N LYS A 143 11.61 4.68 -20.39
CA LYS A 143 11.97 3.93 -21.62
C LYS A 143 10.74 3.65 -22.48
N GLU A 144 9.63 3.20 -21.89
CA GLU A 144 8.38 2.96 -22.60
C GLU A 144 7.83 4.25 -23.24
N MET A 145 7.85 5.37 -22.51
CA MET A 145 7.41 6.66 -23.01
C MET A 145 8.29 7.15 -24.18
N MET A 146 9.61 7.03 -24.05
CA MET A 146 10.54 7.39 -25.12
C MET A 146 10.36 6.53 -26.37
N SER A 147 10.10 5.23 -26.21
CA SER A 147 9.79 4.35 -27.34
C SER A 147 8.53 4.80 -28.07
N LYS A 148 7.43 5.05 -27.32
CA LYS A 148 6.17 5.53 -27.91
C LYS A 148 6.33 6.87 -28.62
N LEU A 149 7.12 7.79 -28.05
CA LEU A 149 7.42 9.08 -28.68
C LEU A 149 8.22 8.89 -29.97
N LYS A 150 9.19 7.97 -29.97
CA LYS A 150 9.97 7.62 -31.15
C LYS A 150 9.08 7.04 -32.26
N ASP A 151 8.17 6.13 -31.91
CA ASP A 151 7.23 5.53 -32.86
C ASP A 151 6.29 6.58 -33.46
N LEU A 152 5.79 7.51 -32.65
CA LEU A 152 4.99 8.64 -33.13
C LEU A 152 5.78 9.55 -34.07
N GLY A 153 7.02 9.90 -33.71
CA GLY A 153 7.91 10.68 -34.58
C GLY A 153 8.15 9.97 -35.91
N ASN A 154 8.43 8.67 -35.88
CA ASN A 154 8.63 7.86 -37.08
C ASN A 154 7.37 7.78 -37.96
N MET A 155 6.19 7.70 -37.37
CA MET A 155 4.93 7.71 -38.12
C MET A 155 4.80 8.99 -38.96
N CYS A 156 5.16 10.14 -38.41
CA CYS A 156 5.13 11.43 -39.10
C CYS A 156 6.27 11.59 -40.13
N LEU A 157 7.41 10.95 -39.91
CA LEU A 157 8.61 11.09 -40.75
C LEU A 157 8.65 10.11 -41.94
N ARG A 158 7.99 8.95 -41.81
CA ARG A 158 7.94 7.91 -42.85
C ARG A 158 7.50 8.44 -44.24
N PRO A 159 6.47 9.29 -44.38
CA PRO A 159 6.09 9.86 -45.69
C PRO A 159 7.19 10.68 -46.38
N PHE A 160 8.18 11.14 -45.62
CA PHE A 160 9.32 11.92 -46.12
C PHE A 160 10.59 11.07 -46.30
N GLY A 161 10.52 9.74 -46.11
CA GLY A 161 11.68 8.86 -46.14
C GLY A 161 12.64 9.06 -44.95
N LEU A 162 12.15 9.64 -43.86
CA LEU A 162 12.94 9.97 -42.66
C LEU A 162 12.55 9.09 -41.47
N SER A 163 13.46 9.01 -40.48
CA SER A 163 13.25 8.41 -39.17
C SER A 163 13.85 9.32 -38.09
N THR A 164 13.35 9.19 -36.87
CA THR A 164 13.92 9.79 -35.67
C THR A 164 15.40 9.44 -35.48
N ASP A 165 15.84 8.29 -36.00
CA ASP A 165 17.26 7.87 -35.97
C ASP A 165 18.17 8.70 -36.87
N ASN A 166 17.62 9.36 -37.90
CA ASN A 166 18.35 10.27 -38.78
C ASN A 166 18.76 11.56 -38.08
N PHE A 167 18.24 11.86 -36.88
CA PHE A 167 18.51 13.10 -36.16
C PHE A 167 19.39 12.84 -34.92
N GLN A 168 20.28 13.78 -34.62
CA GLN A 168 21.10 13.82 -33.41
C GLN A 168 20.88 15.13 -32.66
N LEU A 169 20.69 15.02 -31.35
CA LEU A 169 20.58 16.16 -30.44
C LEU A 169 21.96 16.41 -29.80
N THR A 170 22.45 17.65 -29.87
CA THR A 170 23.65 18.11 -29.15
C THR A 170 23.30 19.23 -28.18
N GLN A 171 23.64 19.06 -26.91
CA GLN A 171 23.41 20.07 -25.86
C GLN A 171 24.49 21.15 -25.95
N GLN A 172 24.09 22.41 -26.03
CA GLN A 172 25.00 23.55 -26.11
C GLN A 172 25.34 24.11 -24.71
N PRO A 173 26.48 24.83 -24.56
CA PRO A 173 26.92 25.38 -23.26
C PRO A 173 25.90 26.32 -22.58
N GLY A 174 24.96 26.90 -23.34
CA GLY A 174 23.88 27.75 -22.82
C GLY A 174 22.57 27.01 -22.46
N GLY A 175 22.58 25.68 -22.40
CA GLY A 175 21.41 24.86 -22.04
C GLY A 175 20.42 24.59 -23.19
N GLY A 176 20.59 25.21 -24.35
CA GLY A 176 19.81 24.92 -25.57
C GLY A 176 20.22 23.60 -26.24
N TYR A 177 19.31 23.02 -27.03
CA TYR A 177 19.57 21.81 -27.82
C TYR A 177 19.63 22.15 -29.32
N SER A 178 20.68 21.67 -29.99
CA SER A 178 20.78 21.71 -31.46
C SER A 178 20.39 20.37 -32.04
N ILE A 179 19.60 20.39 -33.13
CA ILE A 179 19.25 19.19 -33.89
C ILE A 179 20.02 19.22 -35.20
N SER A 180 20.80 18.19 -35.47
CA SER A 180 21.45 17.97 -36.76
C SER A 180 21.03 16.63 -37.35
N MET A 181 21.02 16.51 -38.67
CA MET A 181 20.87 15.20 -39.31
C MET A 181 22.21 14.47 -39.35
N LYS A 182 22.18 13.17 -39.03
CA LYS A 182 23.30 12.27 -39.28
C LYS A 182 23.42 12.09 -40.79
N LYS A 183 24.64 12.29 -41.32
CA LYS A 183 24.96 11.99 -42.71
C LYS A 183 24.95 10.49 -42.97
#